data_AF-A0A318MP93-F1
#
_entry.id   AF-A0A318MP93-F1
#
_cell.length_a   1.000
_cell.length_b   1.000
_cell.length_c   1.000
_cell.angle_alpha   90.00
_cell.angle_beta   90.00
_cell.angle_gamma   90.00
#
_symmetry.space_group_name_H-M   'P 1'
#
loop_
_entity.id
_entity.type
_entity.pdbx_description
1 polymer ?
#
loop_
_entity_poly.entity_id
_entity_poly.type
_entity_poly.pdbx_seq_one_letter_code
_entity_poly.pdbx_strand_id
1 'polypeptide(L)'
;MNKIKWITQAIAQPCEVQKSLFPDFVNVADELAVEWEMALDELNDPLVASSFTSEQKLAIKQLDDYMLSISGAPNIQYWNNNALCQCAEWQNMREMAMAILLIMGWEITVPSKPVALYINHT
;
A
#
# COMPACT_ATOMS: atom_id res chain seq x y z
N MET A 1 0.15 6.92 13.94
CA MET A 1 0.99 6.96 12.72
C MET A 1 0.09 7.44 11.59
N ASN A 2 0.52 8.35 10.72
CA ASN A 2 -0.29 8.76 9.57
C ASN A 2 -0.54 7.53 8.67
N LYS A 3 -1.80 7.24 8.32
CA LYS A 3 -2.18 6.02 7.61
C LYS A 3 -1.46 5.90 6.27
N ILE A 4 -1.36 7.00 5.50
CA ILE A 4 -0.63 7.00 4.23
C ILE A 4 0.84 6.63 4.42
N LYS A 5 1.50 7.14 5.47
CA LYS A 5 2.90 6.78 5.78
C LYS A 5 2.99 5.28 6.08
N TRP A 6 2.10 4.76 6.91
CA TRP A 6 2.08 3.36 7.30
C TRP A 6 1.96 2.43 6.07
N ILE A 7 0.95 2.66 5.23
CA ILE A 7 0.72 1.79 4.07
C ILE A 7 1.81 1.94 3.02
N THR A 8 2.36 3.14 2.83
CA THR A 8 3.51 3.35 1.92
C THR A 8 4.72 2.56 2.41
N GLN A 9 5.00 2.60 3.72
CA GLN A 9 6.07 1.80 4.33
C GLN A 9 5.82 0.30 4.16
N ALA A 10 4.57 -0.17 4.28
CA ALA A 10 4.20 -1.57 4.09
C ALA A 10 4.35 -2.01 2.62
N ILE A 11 3.83 -1.23 1.66
CA ILE A 11 3.94 -1.55 0.23
C ILE A 11 5.40 -1.58 -0.22
N ALA A 12 6.27 -0.73 0.34
CA ALA A 12 7.70 -0.72 0.00
C ALA A 12 8.47 -1.96 0.50
N GLN A 13 7.90 -2.77 1.40
CA GLN A 13 8.61 -3.93 1.97
C GLN A 13 8.69 -5.12 1.00
N PRO A 14 9.69 -6.02 1.16
CA PRO A 14 9.71 -7.32 0.50
C PRO A 14 8.48 -8.18 0.85
N CYS A 15 8.11 -9.10 -0.06
CA CYS A 15 6.91 -9.92 0.07
C CYS A 15 6.74 -10.62 1.43
N GLU A 16 7.80 -11.26 1.95
CA GLU A 16 7.68 -11.97 3.22
C GLU A 16 7.44 -11.04 4.41
N VAL A 17 7.99 -9.82 4.37
CA VAL A 17 7.71 -8.80 5.37
C VAL A 17 6.28 -8.30 5.22
N GLN A 18 5.83 -8.01 3.99
CA GLN A 18 4.44 -7.62 3.71
C GLN A 18 3.46 -8.64 4.29
N LYS A 19 3.65 -9.93 4.01
CA LYS A 19 2.83 -11.02 4.56
C LYS A 19 2.85 -11.06 6.09
N SER A 20 4.01 -10.88 6.71
CA SER A 20 4.15 -10.92 8.17
C SER A 20 3.38 -9.83 8.93
N LEU A 21 2.99 -8.75 8.22
CA LEU A 21 2.20 -7.67 8.79
C LEU A 21 0.74 -8.07 9.03
N PHE A 22 0.24 -9.09 8.32
CA PHE A 22 -1.15 -9.51 8.35
C PHE A 22 -1.30 -10.95 8.89
N PRO A 23 -2.51 -11.40 9.24
CA PRO A 23 -2.76 -12.79 9.60
C PRO A 23 -2.54 -13.74 8.41
N ASP A 24 -2.04 -14.95 8.66
CA ASP A 24 -1.64 -15.89 7.60
C ASP A 24 -2.78 -16.37 6.67
N PHE A 25 -4.03 -16.18 7.06
CA PHE A 25 -5.21 -16.64 6.31
C PHE A 25 -5.77 -15.59 5.33
N VAL A 26 -5.28 -14.36 5.34
CA VAL A 26 -5.80 -13.29 4.47
C VAL A 26 -5.08 -13.23 3.13
N ASN A 27 -5.75 -12.65 2.14
CA ASN A 27 -5.10 -12.23 0.91
C ASN A 27 -4.40 -10.88 1.16
N VAL A 28 -3.12 -10.91 1.48
CA VAL A 28 -2.31 -9.72 1.81
C VAL A 28 -2.27 -8.73 0.64
N ALA A 29 -2.31 -9.22 -0.60
CA ALA A 29 -2.37 -8.35 -1.78
C ALA A 29 -3.64 -7.48 -1.77
N ASP A 30 -4.80 -8.06 -1.44
CA ASP A 30 -6.07 -7.33 -1.32
C ASP A 30 -6.06 -6.41 -0.11
N GLU A 31 -5.58 -6.88 1.05
CA GLU A 31 -5.53 -6.08 2.28
C GLU A 31 -4.66 -4.82 2.10
N LEU A 32 -3.53 -4.94 1.41
CA LEU A 32 -2.68 -3.79 1.07
C LEU A 32 -3.42 -2.80 0.15
N ALA A 33 -4.22 -3.28 -0.80
CA ALA A 33 -5.04 -2.42 -1.66
C ALA A 33 -6.10 -1.67 -0.86
N VAL A 34 -6.82 -2.37 0.03
CA VAL A 34 -7.85 -1.80 0.90
C VAL A 34 -7.24 -0.75 1.84
N GLU A 35 -6.12 -1.06 2.49
CA GLU A 35 -5.44 -0.12 3.37
C GLU A 35 -4.93 1.13 2.62
N TRP A 36 -4.56 0.97 1.34
CA TRP A 36 -4.18 2.08 0.46
C TRP A 36 -5.37 2.98 0.14
N GLU A 37 -6.50 2.41 -0.29
CA GLU A 37 -7.74 3.16 -0.57
C GLU A 37 -8.21 3.94 0.66
N MET A 38 -8.22 3.29 1.83
CA MET A 38 -8.58 3.97 3.09
C MET A 38 -7.62 5.11 3.44
N ALA A 39 -6.33 4.99 3.11
CA ALA A 39 -5.37 6.07 3.32
C ALA A 39 -5.58 7.25 2.36
N LEU A 40 -6.03 6.99 1.13
CA LEU A 40 -6.38 8.02 0.16
C LEU A 40 -7.66 8.76 0.57
N ASP A 41 -8.64 8.07 1.15
CA ASP A 41 -9.84 8.70 1.69
C ASP A 41 -9.50 9.72 2.79
N GLU A 42 -8.54 9.42 3.67
CA GLU A 42 -8.03 10.38 4.66
C GLU A 42 -7.31 11.58 4.00
N LEU A 43 -6.62 11.36 2.88
CA LEU A 43 -5.96 12.43 2.13
C LEU A 43 -6.94 13.36 1.39
N ASN A 44 -8.18 12.92 1.15
CA ASN A 44 -9.21 13.76 0.55
C ASN A 44 -9.76 14.84 1.51
N ASP A 45 -9.47 14.74 2.82
CA ASP A 45 -9.73 15.83 3.76
C ASP A 45 -8.89 17.06 3.37
N PRO A 46 -9.50 18.24 3.08
CA PRO A 46 -8.78 19.44 2.67
C PRO A 46 -7.68 19.87 3.63
N LEU A 47 -7.84 19.65 4.94
CA LEU A 47 -6.83 19.98 5.94
C LEU A 47 -5.60 19.09 5.79
N VAL A 48 -5.81 17.79 5.58
CA VAL A 48 -4.73 16.82 5.36
C VAL A 48 -4.09 17.05 4.00
N ALA A 49 -4.90 17.22 2.94
CA ALA A 49 -4.40 17.51 1.60
C ALA A 49 -3.52 18.76 1.57
N SER A 50 -3.81 19.78 2.39
CA SER A 50 -3.03 21.01 2.43
C SER A 50 -1.62 20.83 3.01
N SER A 51 -1.35 19.75 3.75
CA SER A 51 -0.02 19.47 4.31
C SER A 51 0.96 18.85 3.32
N PHE A 52 0.52 18.52 2.10
CA PHE A 52 1.36 17.91 1.07
C PHE A 52 1.66 18.88 -0.08
N THR A 53 2.90 18.86 -0.56
CA THR A 53 3.31 19.59 -1.76
C THR A 53 2.72 18.96 -3.02
N SER A 54 2.73 19.70 -4.14
CA SER A 54 2.28 19.15 -5.43
C SER A 54 3.09 17.94 -5.88
N GLU A 55 4.40 17.92 -5.60
CA GLU A 55 5.29 16.80 -5.92
C GLU A 55 4.93 15.55 -5.11
N GLN A 56 4.70 15.72 -3.81
CA GLN A 56 4.28 14.63 -2.92
C GLN A 56 2.93 14.03 -3.33
N LYS A 57 1.96 14.89 -3.69
CA LYS A 57 0.65 14.46 -4.20
C LYS A 57 0.77 13.72 -5.52
N LEU A 58 1.65 14.20 -6.42
CA LEU A 58 1.88 13.55 -7.70
C LEU A 58 2.46 12.15 -7.52
N ALA A 59 3.44 11.97 -6.62
CA ALA A 59 4.03 10.67 -6.34
C ALA A 59 3.00 9.67 -5.77
N ILE A 60 2.14 10.10 -4.84
CA ILE A 60 1.03 9.28 -4.32
C ILE A 60 0.09 8.90 -5.47
N LYS A 61 -0.33 9.88 -6.28
CA LYS A 61 -1.24 9.66 -7.41
C LYS A 61 -0.67 8.67 -8.43
N GLN A 62 0.64 8.69 -8.68
CA GLN A 62 1.27 7.77 -9.63
C GLN A 62 1.17 6.31 -9.18
N LEU A 63 1.37 6.02 -7.89
CA LEU A 63 1.16 4.68 -7.36
C LEU A 63 -0.32 4.29 -7.43
N ASP A 64 -1.22 5.20 -7.05
CA ASP A 64 -2.66 4.96 -7.13
C ASP A 64 -3.14 4.66 -8.56
N ASP A 65 -2.76 5.50 -9.53
CA ASP A 65 -3.06 5.30 -10.95
C ASP A 65 -2.50 3.96 -11.46
N TYR A 66 -1.32 3.55 -10.98
CA TYR A 66 -0.73 2.27 -11.33
C TYR A 66 -1.55 1.10 -10.78
N MET A 67 -1.92 1.14 -9.49
CA MET A 67 -2.82 0.15 -8.89
C MET A 67 -4.13 0.03 -9.67
N LEU A 68 -4.78 1.17 -9.96
CA LEU A 68 -6.02 1.20 -10.75
C LEU A 68 -5.84 0.63 -12.16
N SER A 69 -4.69 0.83 -12.80
CA SER A 69 -4.41 0.32 -14.15
C SER A 69 -4.35 -1.21 -14.22
N ILE A 70 -4.02 -1.86 -13.10
CA ILE A 70 -3.96 -3.32 -12.96
C ILE A 70 -5.10 -3.87 -12.11
N SER A 71 -6.14 -3.08 -11.82
CA SER A 71 -7.32 -3.50 -11.06
C SER A 71 -8.41 -4.10 -11.95
N GLY A 72 -9.44 -4.65 -11.30
CA GLY A 72 -10.64 -5.18 -11.95
C GLY A 72 -10.58 -6.66 -12.32
N ALA A 73 -11.73 -7.23 -12.66
CA ALA A 73 -11.88 -8.66 -12.96
C ALA A 73 -10.88 -9.22 -14.00
N PRO A 74 -10.50 -8.49 -15.07
CA PRO A 74 -9.51 -8.99 -16.04
C PRO A 74 -8.09 -9.16 -15.49
N ASN A 75 -7.79 -8.55 -14.34
CA ASN A 75 -6.47 -8.46 -13.75
C ASN A 75 -6.36 -9.15 -12.38
N ILE A 76 -7.35 -9.96 -12.00
CA ILE A 76 -7.40 -10.65 -10.70
C ILE A 76 -6.17 -11.51 -10.40
N GLN A 77 -5.44 -11.95 -11.44
CA GLN A 77 -4.19 -12.69 -11.30
C GLN A 77 -3.09 -11.92 -10.56
N TYR A 78 -3.14 -10.59 -10.50
CA TYR A 78 -2.16 -9.77 -9.79
C TYR A 78 -2.50 -9.54 -8.32
N TRP A 79 -3.74 -9.80 -7.91
CA TRP A 79 -4.26 -9.49 -6.57
C TRP A 79 -4.39 -10.75 -5.71
N ASN A 80 -3.28 -11.45 -5.54
CA ASN A 80 -3.20 -12.60 -4.64
C ASN A 80 -1.79 -12.75 -4.03
N ASN A 81 -1.69 -13.52 -2.94
CA ASN A 81 -0.42 -13.75 -2.23
C ASN A 81 0.70 -14.37 -3.08
N ASN A 82 0.39 -15.07 -4.17
CA ASN A 82 1.42 -15.59 -5.07
C ASN A 82 1.99 -14.45 -5.93
N ALA A 83 1.12 -13.68 -6.58
CA ALA A 83 1.52 -12.51 -7.37
C ALA A 83 2.27 -11.47 -6.55
N LEU A 84 1.86 -11.24 -5.30
CA LEU A 84 2.56 -10.37 -4.33
C LEU A 84 4.08 -10.61 -4.30
N CYS A 85 4.48 -11.88 -4.36
CA CYS A 85 5.89 -12.28 -4.32
C CYS A 85 6.55 -12.42 -5.69
N GLN A 86 5.81 -12.82 -6.72
CA GLN A 86 6.41 -13.34 -7.96
C GLN A 86 6.24 -12.41 -9.17
N CYS A 87 5.28 -11.49 -9.16
CA CYS A 87 4.95 -10.71 -10.34
C CYS A 87 5.68 -9.35 -10.37
N ALA A 88 5.89 -8.85 -11.58
CA ALA A 88 6.57 -7.58 -11.81
C ALA A 88 5.72 -6.39 -11.33
N GLU A 89 4.40 -6.52 -11.34
CA GLU A 89 3.47 -5.48 -10.94
C GLU A 89 3.67 -5.11 -9.46
N TRP A 90 3.79 -6.11 -8.58
CA TRP A 90 4.09 -5.87 -7.18
C TRP A 90 5.51 -5.35 -6.94
N GLN A 91 6.47 -5.71 -7.80
CA GLN A 91 7.80 -5.12 -7.76
C GLN A 91 7.77 -3.62 -8.13
N ASN A 92 7.00 -3.25 -9.15
CA ASN A 92 6.81 -1.85 -9.54
C ASN A 92 6.11 -1.06 -8.43
N MET A 93 5.08 -1.61 -7.78
CA MET A 93 4.42 -0.97 -6.64
C MET A 93 5.38 -0.74 -5.47
N ARG A 94 6.25 -1.72 -5.15
CA ARG A 94 7.32 -1.55 -4.15
C ARG A 94 8.23 -0.38 -4.49
N GLU A 95 8.67 -0.27 -5.74
CA GLU A 95 9.56 0.79 -6.22
C GLU A 95 8.92 2.17 -6.17
N MET A 96 7.66 2.28 -6.60
CA MET A 96 6.89 3.53 -6.50
C MET A 96 6.68 3.93 -5.03
N ALA A 97 6.36 2.98 -4.15
CA ALA A 97 6.24 3.25 -2.72
C ALA A 97 7.56 3.72 -2.10
N MET A 98 8.69 3.10 -2.46
CA MET A 98 10.02 3.59 -2.06
C MET A 98 10.29 5.02 -2.53
N ALA A 99 9.90 5.36 -3.76
CA ALA A 99 10.03 6.73 -4.27
C ALA A 99 9.17 7.72 -3.47
N ILE A 100 7.95 7.37 -3.09
CA ILE A 100 7.10 8.19 -2.21
C ILE A 100 7.82 8.43 -0.87
N LEU A 101 8.36 7.39 -0.22
CA LEU A 101 9.07 7.54 1.05
C LEU A 101 10.23 8.54 0.94
N LEU A 102 11.00 8.46 -0.16
CA LEU A 102 12.11 9.38 -0.41
C LEU A 102 11.64 10.83 -0.62
N ILE A 103 10.62 11.06 -1.45
CA ILE A 103 10.04 12.39 -1.72
C ILE A 103 9.44 13.00 -0.44
N MET A 104 8.87 12.17 0.42
CA MET A 104 8.30 12.60 1.70
C MET A 104 9.36 12.85 2.79
N GLY A 105 10.60 12.41 2.59
CA GLY A 105 11.61 12.38 3.63
C GLY A 105 11.24 11.44 4.79
N TRP A 106 10.46 10.39 4.52
CA TRP A 106 10.06 9.40 5.51
C TRP A 106 11.06 8.24 5.58
N GLU A 107 11.18 7.67 6.77
CA GLU A 107 12.03 6.51 7.00
C GLU A 107 11.53 5.28 6.24
N ILE A 108 12.47 4.51 5.70
CA ILE A 108 12.20 3.23 5.04
C ILE A 108 12.37 2.11 6.07
N THR A 109 11.36 1.94 6.91
CA THR A 109 11.35 0.97 8.00
C THR A 109 10.16 0.05 7.88
N VAL A 110 10.28 -1.18 8.37
CA VAL A 110 9.14 -2.08 8.54
C VAL A 110 8.14 -1.41 9.50
N PRO A 111 6.89 -1.15 9.09
CA PRO A 111 5.91 -0.55 9.98
C PRO A 111 5.45 -1.58 11.04
N SER A 112 4.88 -1.10 12.14
CA SER A 112 4.22 -1.96 13.11
C SER A 112 3.01 -2.66 12.47
N LYS A 113 2.63 -3.85 12.96
CA LYS A 113 1.40 -4.52 12.50
C LYS A 113 0.18 -3.60 12.61
N PRO A 114 -0.79 -3.69 11.68
CA PRO A 114 -2.02 -2.93 11.77
C PRO A 114 -2.84 -3.40 12.99
N VAL A 115 -3.62 -2.48 13.58
CA VAL A 115 -4.45 -2.76 14.77
C VAL A 115 -5.80 -3.38 14.40
N ALA A 116 -6.01 -3.75 13.13
CA ALA A 116 -7.27 -4.28 12.64
C ALA A 116 -7.68 -5.57 13.37
N LEU A 117 -8.97 -5.66 13.73
CA LEU A 117 -9.55 -6.84 14.36
C LEU A 117 -10.06 -7.80 13.28
N TYR A 118 -9.33 -8.89 13.05
CA TYR A 118 -9.75 -9.97 12.16
C TYR A 118 -10.56 -11.02 12.94
N ILE A 119 -11.81 -11.28 12.53
CA ILE A 119 -12.64 -12.34 13.11
C ILE A 119 -12.49 -13.60 12.26
N ASN A 120 -11.99 -14.67 12.86
CA ASN A 120 -11.91 -15.98 12.21
C ASN A 120 -13.18 -16.79 12.51
N HIS A 121 -13.93 -17.16 11.46
CA HIS A 121 -15.00 -18.15 11.56
C HIS A 121 -14.41 -19.54 11.24
N THR A 122 -13.92 -20.22 12.29
CA THR A 122 -13.56 -21.65 12.22
C THR A 122 -14.78 -22.53 12.08
#